data_AF-A0A960LRL5-F1
#
_entry.id   AF-A0A960LRL5-F1
#
_cell.length_a   1.000
_cell.length_b   1.000
_cell.length_c   1.000
_cell.angle_alpha   90.00
_cell.angle_beta   90.00
_cell.angle_gamma   90.00
#
_symmetry.space_group_name_H-M   'P 1'
#
loop_
_entity.id
_entity.type
_entity.pdbx_description
1 polymer ?
#
loop_
_entity_poly.entity_id
_entity_poly.type
_entity_poly.pdbx_seq_one_letter_code
_entity_poly.pdbx_strand_id
1 'polypeptide(L)'
;MVKLIGSFSQLKPARILVVGDFMLDTYTTGRVQRISPEAPVPILHVKETQHLPGGAGNVVLNLKALGASVVCVGRIGPDIEGKRLKSLLEAEAVDTAGLFVQKATRTPVKNRLIAGSQQLMRVDDETLISIDQSVEKKVLSYINTQLDEIEVIAVSDYGKGFLSKTLLAALIQEGNKRKIPILVDPKGDDFSRYTKATMIKPNFKEAVEAAKLGSDATLDEVGHKLVRMTQTKHIIVTRSEAGISLFDNKKQRFDFPVKVREVIDVTGAGDTVLAVTAMAYAADLDLKEGLHLANVAASIAIERLGCVRVSLSDIAERLLETDVVNKVFDEHHLFALEQALKNKKLTILGLSSKEDLSAALFAKIQTLALADSEGKLMIYLTDEKPDEHFVALLSSLHEVDYIVLKSDSLSSLCEKIHPASVFSMDGKNLLSVDHHHDLVNV
;
A
#
# COMPACT_ATOMS: atom_id res chain seq x y z
N MET A 1 0.36 18.66 -6.58
CA MET A 1 0.17 17.20 -6.60
C MET A 1 1.23 16.56 -7.49
N VAL A 2 1.73 17.28 -8.51
CA VAL A 2 2.96 16.95 -9.29
C VAL A 2 4.14 16.51 -8.43
N LYS A 3 4.39 17.22 -7.32
CA LYS A 3 5.44 16.87 -6.37
C LYS A 3 5.25 15.48 -5.73
N LEU A 4 4.00 15.06 -5.50
CA LEU A 4 3.66 13.76 -4.93
C LEU A 4 3.80 12.64 -5.99
N ILE A 5 3.44 12.90 -7.25
CA ILE A 5 3.72 12.00 -8.37
C ILE A 5 5.22 11.81 -8.56
N GLY A 6 6.01 12.88 -8.50
CA GLY A 6 7.47 12.80 -8.53
C GLY A 6 8.08 12.08 -7.31
N SER A 7 7.40 12.07 -6.16
CA SER A 7 7.81 11.25 -5.00
C SER A 7 7.43 9.78 -5.21
N PHE A 8 6.25 9.53 -5.78
CA PHE A 8 5.78 8.19 -6.10
C PHE A 8 6.70 7.48 -7.11
N SER A 9 7.23 8.20 -8.11
CA SER A 9 8.17 7.66 -9.10
C SER A 9 9.54 7.28 -8.55
N GLN A 10 9.89 7.72 -7.35
CA GLN A 10 11.13 7.33 -6.67
C GLN A 10 10.96 6.02 -5.86
N LEU A 11 9.74 5.53 -5.68
CA LEU A 11 9.53 4.23 -5.05
C LEU A 11 10.16 3.14 -5.92
N LYS A 12 11.00 2.32 -5.31
CA LYS A 12 11.72 1.23 -5.93
C LYS A 12 11.53 -0.06 -5.13
N PRO A 13 11.68 -1.24 -5.76
CA PRO A 13 11.74 -2.49 -5.01
C PRO A 13 12.76 -2.40 -3.88
N ALA A 14 12.35 -2.80 -2.68
CA ALA A 14 13.16 -2.73 -1.47
C ALA A 14 13.14 -4.06 -0.72
N ARG A 15 14.20 -4.38 0.02
CA ARG A 15 14.24 -5.55 0.90
C ARG A 15 13.90 -5.17 2.34
N ILE A 16 12.73 -5.60 2.81
CA ILE A 16 12.15 -5.19 4.09
C ILE A 16 12.01 -6.39 5.02
N LEU A 17 12.46 -6.22 6.26
CA LEU A 17 12.29 -7.20 7.33
C LEU A 17 11.01 -6.88 8.11
N VAL A 18 10.02 -7.77 8.06
CA VAL A 18 8.80 -7.65 8.86
C VAL A 18 8.93 -8.54 10.08
N VAL A 19 8.92 -7.95 11.27
CA VAL A 19 8.99 -8.67 12.56
C VAL A 19 7.71 -8.42 13.35
N GLY A 20 6.95 -9.47 13.67
CA GLY A 20 5.70 -9.22 14.37
C GLY A 20 4.83 -10.42 14.66
N ASP A 21 3.63 -10.12 15.15
CA ASP A 21 2.59 -11.09 15.43
C ASP A 21 1.84 -11.44 14.14
N PHE A 22 2.07 -12.64 13.62
CA PHE A 22 1.34 -13.19 12.48
C PHE A 22 0.08 -13.90 12.95
N MET A 23 -1.00 -13.73 12.19
CA MET A 23 -2.28 -14.37 12.46
C MET A 23 -3.00 -14.73 11.16
N LEU A 24 -4.07 -15.52 11.27
CA LEU A 24 -4.93 -15.84 10.13
C LEU A 24 -6.26 -15.11 10.26
N ASP A 25 -6.49 -14.15 9.37
CA ASP A 25 -7.81 -13.54 9.20
C ASP A 25 -8.68 -14.51 8.40
N THR A 26 -9.79 -14.95 9.00
CA THR A 26 -10.73 -15.88 8.38
C THR A 26 -12.07 -15.19 8.17
N TYR A 27 -12.67 -15.37 7.00
CA TYR A 27 -13.97 -14.82 6.65
C TYR A 27 -14.89 -15.98 6.33
N THR A 28 -15.84 -16.27 7.23
CA THR A 28 -16.83 -17.33 7.04
C THR A 28 -18.15 -16.71 6.60
N THR A 29 -18.43 -16.79 5.31
CA THR A 29 -19.59 -16.15 4.68
C THR A 29 -20.70 -17.16 4.47
N GLY A 30 -21.92 -16.78 4.81
CA GLY A 30 -23.08 -17.65 4.71
C GLY A 30 -24.40 -16.89 4.56
N ARG A 31 -25.50 -17.62 4.75
CA ARG A 31 -26.85 -17.04 4.80
C ARG A 31 -27.50 -17.37 6.13
N VAL A 32 -28.24 -16.40 6.68
CA VAL A 32 -29.13 -16.61 7.84
C VAL A 32 -30.56 -16.68 7.31
N GLN A 33 -31.24 -17.80 7.53
CA GLN A 33 -32.63 -18.00 7.08
C GLN A 33 -33.60 -18.20 8.25
N ARG A 34 -33.10 -18.58 9.42
CA ARG A 34 -33.89 -18.86 10.61
C ARG A 34 -33.10 -18.64 11.89
N ILE A 35 -33.83 -18.51 12.99
CA ILE A 35 -33.30 -18.52 14.36
C ILE A 35 -33.21 -19.96 14.86
N SER A 36 -32.26 -20.24 15.76
CA SER A 36 -32.10 -21.56 16.36
C SER A 36 -33.30 -21.91 17.26
N PRO A 37 -33.80 -23.16 17.23
CA PRO A 37 -34.80 -23.62 18.19
C PRO A 37 -34.22 -23.81 19.61
N GLU A 38 -32.89 -23.85 19.76
CA GLU A 38 -32.19 -24.09 21.03
C GLU A 38 -31.91 -22.80 21.81
N ALA A 39 -31.74 -21.69 21.12
CA ALA A 39 -31.46 -20.37 21.70
C ALA A 39 -31.87 -19.27 20.71
N PRO A 40 -32.18 -18.04 21.17
CA PRO A 40 -32.58 -16.93 20.30
C PRO A 40 -31.38 -16.32 19.54
N VAL A 41 -30.66 -17.15 18.78
CA VAL A 41 -29.47 -16.80 18.00
C VAL A 41 -29.65 -17.21 16.53
N PRO A 42 -29.09 -16.45 15.57
CA PRO A 42 -29.17 -16.79 14.15
C PRO A 42 -28.39 -18.07 13.83
N ILE A 43 -28.93 -18.91 12.93
CA ILE A 43 -28.18 -20.02 12.33
C ILE A 43 -27.53 -19.52 11.04
N LEU A 44 -26.19 -19.50 11.01
CA LEU A 44 -25.43 -19.21 9.79
C LEU A 44 -25.21 -20.50 8.99
N HIS A 45 -25.87 -20.61 7.84
CA HIS A 45 -25.56 -21.65 6.87
C HIS A 45 -24.35 -21.21 6.04
N VAL A 46 -23.17 -21.74 6.39
CA VAL A 46 -21.90 -21.42 5.72
C VAL A 46 -21.97 -21.77 4.23
N LYS A 47 -21.43 -20.90 3.40
CA LYS A 47 -21.27 -21.10 1.96
C LYS A 47 -19.80 -21.16 1.57
N GLU A 48 -19.00 -20.27 2.15
CA GLU A 48 -17.60 -20.11 1.81
C GLU A 48 -16.80 -19.72 3.06
N THR A 49 -15.56 -20.17 3.11
CA THR A 49 -14.57 -19.73 4.09
C THR A 49 -13.31 -19.32 3.36
N GLN A 50 -12.93 -18.05 3.51
CA GLN A 50 -11.68 -17.50 2.98
C GLN A 50 -10.69 -17.30 4.12
N HIS A 51 -9.41 -17.58 3.86
CA HIS A 51 -8.32 -17.38 4.80
C HIS A 51 -7.27 -16.46 4.20
N LEU A 52 -6.82 -15.48 4.97
CA LEU A 52 -5.83 -14.50 4.56
C LEU A 52 -4.78 -14.31 5.68
N PRO A 53 -3.50 -14.08 5.33
CA PRO A 53 -2.51 -13.59 6.29
C PRO A 53 -2.96 -12.27 6.92
N GLY A 54 -3.05 -12.26 8.25
CA GLY A 54 -3.44 -11.11 9.07
C GLY A 54 -2.30 -10.62 9.97
N GLY A 55 -2.49 -9.44 10.55
CA GLY A 55 -1.51 -8.80 11.42
C GLY A 55 -0.23 -8.44 10.68
N ALA A 56 0.92 -8.90 11.17
CA ALA A 56 2.18 -8.77 10.44
C ALA A 56 2.10 -9.38 9.02
N GLY A 57 1.26 -10.40 8.82
CA GLY A 57 0.98 -10.96 7.49
C GLY A 57 0.36 -9.94 6.52
N ASN A 58 -0.54 -9.08 6.99
CA ASN A 58 -1.15 -8.06 6.14
C ASN A 58 -0.15 -6.96 5.76
N VAL A 59 0.76 -6.59 6.67
CA VAL A 59 1.89 -5.70 6.35
C VAL A 59 2.74 -6.30 5.24
N VAL A 60 3.05 -7.61 5.32
CA VAL A 60 3.78 -8.33 4.27
C VAL A 60 3.03 -8.25 2.93
N LEU A 61 1.73 -8.52 2.91
CA LEU A 61 0.95 -8.48 1.66
C LEU A 61 0.91 -7.09 1.03
N ASN A 62 0.77 -6.02 1.83
CA ASN A 62 0.85 -4.65 1.33
C ASN A 62 2.25 -4.35 0.77
N LEU A 63 3.32 -4.73 1.47
CA LEU A 63 4.69 -4.56 0.97
C LEU A 63 4.95 -5.32 -0.35
N LYS A 64 4.46 -6.55 -0.46
CA LYS A 64 4.53 -7.34 -1.70
C LYS A 64 3.77 -6.66 -2.84
N ALA A 65 2.57 -6.13 -2.58
CA ALA A 65 1.79 -5.38 -3.57
C ALA A 65 2.47 -4.07 -4.00
N LEU A 66 3.36 -3.53 -3.17
CA LEU A 66 4.19 -2.36 -3.46
C LEU A 66 5.53 -2.73 -4.14
N GLY A 67 5.77 -4.01 -4.45
CA GLY A 67 6.97 -4.48 -5.14
C GLY A 67 8.16 -4.82 -4.23
N ALA A 68 7.98 -4.87 -2.91
CA ALA A 68 9.06 -5.22 -1.99
C ALA A 68 9.43 -6.71 -2.04
N SER A 69 10.70 -7.01 -1.74
CA SER A 69 11.12 -8.32 -1.27
C SER A 69 11.01 -8.36 0.24
N VAL A 70 10.31 -9.33 0.80
CA VAL A 70 9.97 -9.34 2.23
C VAL A 70 10.51 -10.59 2.90
N VAL A 71 11.27 -10.38 3.97
CA VAL A 71 11.67 -11.42 4.92
C VAL A 71 10.74 -11.33 6.12
N CYS A 72 10.01 -12.40 6.44
CA CYS A 72 9.11 -12.40 7.59
C CYS A 72 9.72 -13.11 8.79
N VAL A 73 9.59 -12.51 9.96
CA VAL A 73 10.05 -13.08 11.24
C VAL A 73 8.92 -13.03 12.25
N GLY A 74 8.50 -14.20 12.70
CA GLY A 74 7.29 -14.36 13.49
C GLY A 74 7.23 -15.69 14.23
N ARG A 75 6.14 -15.89 14.94
CA ARG A 75 5.82 -17.16 15.61
C ARG A 75 4.49 -17.71 15.10
N ILE A 76 4.45 -19.01 14.86
CA ILE A 76 3.25 -19.78 14.56
C ILE A 76 3.14 -20.99 15.51
N GLY A 77 1.93 -21.52 15.65
CA GLY A 77 1.68 -22.78 16.34
C GLY A 77 2.02 -24.00 15.47
N PRO A 78 2.08 -25.21 16.05
CA PRO A 78 2.28 -26.46 15.31
C PRO A 78 0.98 -26.97 14.64
N ASP A 79 -0.08 -26.15 14.65
CA ASP A 79 -1.42 -26.45 14.17
C ASP A 79 -1.59 -26.28 12.65
N ILE A 80 -2.77 -26.66 12.16
CA ILE A 80 -3.12 -26.55 10.74
C ILE A 80 -3.17 -25.09 10.28
N GLU A 81 -3.54 -24.16 11.15
CA GLU A 81 -3.65 -22.75 10.81
C GLU A 81 -2.25 -22.11 10.62
N GLY A 82 -1.26 -22.54 11.41
CA GLY A 82 0.14 -22.15 11.22
C GLY A 82 0.72 -22.65 9.90
N LYS A 83 0.41 -23.91 9.53
CA LYS A 83 0.77 -24.46 8.22
C LYS A 83 0.09 -23.70 7.08
N ARG A 84 -1.22 -23.42 7.22
CA ARG A 84 -2.00 -22.68 6.23
C ARG A 84 -1.46 -21.26 6.04
N LEU A 85 -1.21 -20.54 7.12
CA LEU A 85 -0.62 -19.19 7.08
C LEU A 85 0.72 -19.20 6.34
N LYS A 86 1.59 -20.16 6.64
CA LYS A 86 2.87 -20.32 5.95
C LYS A 86 2.68 -20.54 4.44
N SER A 87 1.80 -21.46 4.05
CA SER A 87 1.51 -21.74 2.64
C SER A 87 0.90 -20.54 1.89
N LEU A 88 0.04 -19.74 2.56
CA LEU A 88 -0.52 -18.52 1.96
C LEU A 88 0.57 -17.46 1.69
N LEU A 89 1.53 -17.32 2.60
CA LEU A 89 2.66 -16.40 2.40
C LEU A 89 3.64 -16.91 1.32
N GLU A 90 3.90 -18.22 1.27
CA GLU A 90 4.74 -18.83 0.23
C GLU A 90 4.12 -18.70 -1.17
N ALA A 91 2.78 -18.78 -1.29
CA ALA A 91 2.07 -18.55 -2.55
C ALA A 91 2.24 -17.12 -3.08
N GLU A 92 2.55 -16.16 -2.21
CA GLU A 92 2.87 -14.77 -2.53
C GLU A 92 4.39 -14.55 -2.72
N ALA A 93 5.16 -15.64 -2.84
CA ALA A 93 6.62 -15.62 -2.96
C ALA A 93 7.31 -14.82 -1.83
N VAL A 94 6.88 -15.07 -0.59
CA VAL A 94 7.50 -14.53 0.64
C VAL A 94 8.45 -15.58 1.22
N ASP A 95 9.63 -15.15 1.69
CA ASP A 95 10.51 -16.02 2.47
C ASP A 95 9.96 -16.23 3.88
N THR A 96 9.50 -17.45 4.16
CA THR A 96 8.90 -17.85 5.43
C THR A 96 9.85 -18.60 6.37
N ALA A 97 11.16 -18.64 6.08
CA ALA A 97 12.14 -19.32 6.92
C ALA A 97 12.23 -18.72 8.34
N GLY A 98 11.83 -17.45 8.51
CA GLY A 98 11.75 -16.77 9.81
C GLY A 98 10.46 -16.99 10.60
N LEU A 99 9.53 -17.86 10.14
CA LEU A 99 8.35 -18.24 10.92
C LEU A 99 8.66 -19.42 11.85
N PHE A 100 8.89 -19.12 13.13
CA PHE A 100 9.28 -20.12 14.12
C PHE A 100 8.07 -20.80 14.76
N VAL A 101 8.10 -22.12 14.83
CA VAL A 101 7.06 -22.91 15.49
C VAL A 101 7.32 -22.98 17.00
N GLN A 102 6.35 -22.58 17.82
CA GLN A 102 6.37 -22.78 19.28
C GLN A 102 5.28 -23.79 19.68
N LYS A 103 5.68 -24.89 20.32
CA LYS A 103 4.78 -26.04 20.56
C LYS A 103 3.58 -25.72 21.47
N ALA A 104 3.77 -24.84 22.45
CA ALA A 104 2.74 -24.51 23.45
C ALA A 104 1.80 -23.36 23.02
N THR A 105 1.83 -22.96 21.75
CA THR A 105 1.01 -21.85 21.22
C THR A 105 0.08 -22.34 20.13
N ARG A 106 -1.11 -21.76 20.04
CA ARG A 106 -1.93 -21.80 18.83
C ARG A 106 -1.58 -20.63 17.92
N THR A 107 -1.60 -20.85 16.61
CA THR A 107 -1.59 -19.76 15.63
C THR A 107 -2.83 -18.90 15.83
N PRO A 108 -2.73 -17.58 16.06
CA PRO A 108 -3.91 -16.75 16.28
C PRO A 108 -4.81 -16.71 15.05
N VAL A 109 -6.12 -16.88 15.25
CA VAL A 109 -7.13 -16.79 14.19
C VAL A 109 -8.17 -15.73 14.56
N LYS A 110 -8.54 -14.91 13.58
CA LYS A 110 -9.61 -13.91 13.67
C LYS A 110 -10.71 -14.25 12.66
N ASN A 111 -11.68 -15.06 13.08
CA ASN A 111 -12.78 -15.49 12.21
C ASN A 111 -13.96 -14.53 12.27
N ARG A 112 -14.24 -13.83 11.17
CA ARG A 112 -15.39 -12.95 10.99
C ARG A 112 -16.52 -13.75 10.32
N LEU A 113 -17.63 -13.92 11.02
CA LEU A 113 -18.83 -14.59 10.50
C LEU A 113 -19.71 -13.55 9.81
N ILE A 114 -20.02 -13.75 8.52
CA ILE A 114 -20.67 -12.75 7.67
C ILE A 114 -21.93 -13.34 7.04
N ALA A 115 -23.02 -12.55 7.03
CA ALA A 115 -24.23 -12.85 6.29
C ALA A 115 -24.69 -11.65 5.46
N GLY A 116 -24.79 -11.83 4.14
CA GLY A 116 -25.03 -10.71 3.23
C GLY A 116 -23.89 -9.69 3.31
N SER A 117 -24.22 -8.43 3.58
CA SER A 117 -23.26 -7.33 3.79
C SER A 117 -22.96 -7.06 5.27
N GLN A 118 -23.42 -7.90 6.20
CA GLN A 118 -23.30 -7.66 7.64
C GLN A 118 -22.39 -8.68 8.32
N GLN A 119 -21.47 -8.19 9.15
CA GLN A 119 -20.69 -9.03 10.06
C GLN A 119 -21.55 -9.34 11.30
N LEU A 120 -21.79 -10.63 11.56
CA LEU A 120 -22.61 -11.11 12.66
C LEU A 120 -21.81 -11.20 13.97
N MET A 121 -20.59 -11.71 13.89
CA MET A 121 -19.73 -11.99 15.04
C MET A 121 -18.27 -12.13 14.61
N ARG A 122 -17.36 -11.87 15.54
CA ARG A 122 -15.94 -12.23 15.41
C ARG A 122 -15.56 -13.24 16.49
N VAL A 123 -14.90 -14.32 16.07
CA VAL A 123 -14.37 -15.37 16.94
C VAL A 123 -12.85 -15.30 16.89
N ASP A 124 -12.25 -15.03 18.04
CA ASP A 124 -10.80 -14.96 18.20
C ASP A 124 -10.34 -16.27 18.87
N ASP A 125 -9.62 -17.14 18.14
CA ASP A 125 -8.97 -18.34 18.71
C ASP A 125 -7.47 -18.05 18.82
N GLU A 126 -7.01 -17.77 20.02
CA GLU A 126 -5.63 -17.41 20.27
C GLU A 126 -5.15 -17.80 21.67
N THR A 127 -3.84 -17.98 21.80
CA THR A 127 -3.16 -18.23 23.08
C THR A 127 -2.16 -17.11 23.33
N LEU A 128 -2.47 -16.25 24.29
CA LEU A 128 -1.64 -15.09 24.63
C LEU A 128 -0.53 -15.49 25.61
N ILE A 129 0.54 -16.07 25.09
CA ILE A 129 1.75 -16.39 25.87
C ILE A 129 2.99 -15.75 25.24
N SER A 130 3.95 -15.41 26.10
CA SER A 130 5.24 -14.91 25.66
C SER A 130 6.01 -15.93 24.83
N ILE A 131 6.88 -15.45 23.96
CA ILE A 131 7.86 -16.28 23.26
C ILE A 131 8.76 -17.00 24.26
N ASP A 132 9.04 -18.28 24.00
CA ASP A 132 9.99 -19.05 24.82
C ASP A 132 11.42 -18.52 24.60
N GLN A 133 12.22 -18.45 25.67
CA GLN A 133 13.61 -17.97 25.58
C GLN A 133 14.46 -18.75 24.55
N SER A 134 14.18 -20.05 24.37
CA SER A 134 14.89 -20.88 23.39
C SER A 134 14.52 -20.52 21.94
N VAL A 135 13.27 -20.14 21.69
CA VAL A 135 12.78 -19.67 20.39
C VAL A 135 13.27 -18.25 20.14
N GLU A 136 13.23 -17.37 21.14
CA GLU A 136 13.72 -15.99 21.07
C GLU A 136 15.20 -15.93 20.65
N LYS A 137 16.06 -16.79 21.21
CA LYS A 137 17.47 -16.89 20.81
C LYS A 137 17.64 -17.27 19.33
N LYS A 138 16.82 -18.20 18.83
CA LYS A 138 16.83 -18.60 17.41
C LYS A 138 16.36 -17.46 16.50
N VAL A 139 15.30 -16.76 16.91
CA VAL A 139 14.77 -15.57 16.22
C VAL A 139 15.85 -14.50 16.10
N LEU A 140 16.51 -14.15 17.20
CA LEU A 140 17.59 -13.15 17.20
C LEU A 140 18.77 -13.56 16.32
N SER A 141 19.18 -14.83 16.40
CA SER A 141 20.23 -15.37 15.53
C SER A 141 19.85 -15.25 14.05
N TYR A 142 18.61 -15.60 13.70
CA TYR A 142 18.13 -15.52 12.33
C TYR A 142 18.04 -14.08 11.83
N ILE A 143 17.46 -13.17 12.61
CA ILE A 143 17.41 -11.74 12.29
C ILE A 143 18.81 -11.23 11.96
N ASN A 144 19.81 -11.52 12.82
CA ASN A 144 21.18 -11.08 12.59
C ASN A 144 21.79 -11.56 11.28
N THR A 145 21.41 -12.73 10.77
CA THR A 145 21.87 -13.23 9.45
C THR A 145 21.23 -12.52 8.27
N GLN A 146 20.11 -11.83 8.48
CA GLN A 146 19.35 -11.16 7.41
C GLN A 146 19.70 -9.67 7.30
N LEU A 147 20.11 -9.03 8.40
CA LEU A 147 20.19 -7.57 8.51
C LEU A 147 21.09 -6.87 7.47
N ASP A 148 22.09 -7.55 6.91
CA ASP A 148 23.07 -6.90 6.02
C ASP A 148 22.46 -6.44 4.68
N GLU A 149 21.37 -7.06 4.24
CA GLU A 149 20.67 -6.71 2.99
C GLU A 149 19.33 -5.97 3.24
N ILE A 150 18.99 -5.69 4.50
CA ILE A 150 17.70 -5.07 4.86
C ILE A 150 17.81 -3.55 4.85
N GLU A 151 16.90 -2.91 4.11
CA GLU A 151 16.82 -1.44 4.02
C GLU A 151 15.94 -0.85 5.13
N VAL A 152 14.87 -1.55 5.54
CA VAL A 152 13.94 -1.11 6.60
C VAL A 152 13.47 -2.30 7.43
N ILE A 153 13.34 -2.09 8.75
CA ILE A 153 12.68 -3.02 9.68
C ILE A 153 11.29 -2.50 10.01
N ALA A 154 10.26 -3.25 9.65
CA ALA A 154 8.87 -2.98 10.00
C ALA A 154 8.46 -3.91 11.16
N VAL A 155 8.15 -3.33 12.31
CA VAL A 155 7.67 -4.04 13.49
C VAL A 155 6.17 -3.91 13.58
N SER A 156 5.46 -5.03 13.68
CA SER A 156 4.01 -5.08 13.75
C SER A 156 3.58 -5.80 15.04
N ASP A 157 3.34 -5.03 16.11
CA ASP A 157 2.95 -5.54 17.42
C ASP A 157 1.43 -5.58 17.55
N TYR A 158 0.88 -6.77 17.80
CA TYR A 158 -0.55 -6.98 18.06
C TYR A 158 -0.80 -7.46 19.49
N GLY A 159 0.23 -7.45 20.34
CA GLY A 159 0.16 -7.91 21.73
C GLY A 159 -0.08 -9.41 21.84
N LYS A 160 0.38 -10.23 20.88
CA LYS A 160 0.17 -11.70 20.91
C LYS A 160 1.31 -12.46 21.59
N GLY A 161 2.31 -11.74 22.08
CA GLY A 161 3.37 -12.26 22.93
C GLY A 161 4.62 -12.71 22.19
N PHE A 162 4.67 -12.60 20.85
CA PHE A 162 5.91 -12.86 20.10
C PHE A 162 6.98 -11.80 20.40
N LEU A 163 6.59 -10.53 20.34
CA LEU A 163 7.47 -9.39 20.58
C LEU A 163 7.68 -9.20 22.07
N SER A 164 8.65 -9.91 22.66
CA SER A 164 9.07 -9.69 24.05
C SER A 164 9.81 -8.36 24.21
N LYS A 165 9.94 -7.88 25.45
CA LYS A 165 10.76 -6.69 25.75
C LYS A 165 12.23 -6.89 25.33
N THR A 166 12.77 -8.09 25.54
CA THR A 166 14.15 -8.43 25.20
C THR A 166 14.36 -8.50 23.69
N LEU A 167 13.43 -9.13 22.96
CA LEU A 167 13.47 -9.20 21.50
C LEU A 167 13.41 -7.81 20.87
N LEU A 168 12.46 -6.96 21.30
CA LEU A 168 12.33 -5.60 20.78
C LEU A 168 13.58 -4.76 21.07
N ALA A 169 14.11 -4.82 22.29
CA ALA A 169 15.32 -4.07 22.65
C ALA A 169 16.53 -4.48 21.80
N ALA A 170 16.74 -5.78 21.62
CA ALA A 170 17.83 -6.31 20.80
C ALA A 170 17.66 -5.94 19.32
N LEU A 171 16.44 -6.07 18.76
CA LEU A 171 16.14 -5.68 17.38
C LEU A 171 16.40 -4.20 17.14
N ILE A 172 15.91 -3.33 18.03
CA ILE A 172 16.08 -1.88 17.93
C ILE A 172 17.57 -1.51 18.07
N GLN A 173 18.30 -2.17 18.97
CA GLN A 173 19.73 -1.94 19.14
C GLN A 173 20.52 -2.32 17.88
N GLU A 174 20.29 -3.50 17.31
CA GLU A 174 21.02 -3.98 16.14
C GLU A 174 20.69 -3.19 14.86
N GLY A 175 19.42 -2.79 14.68
CA GLY A 175 19.01 -1.91 13.59
C GLY A 175 19.65 -0.53 13.71
N ASN A 176 19.63 0.09 14.91
CA ASN A 176 20.29 1.37 15.14
C ASN A 176 21.81 1.31 14.91
N LYS A 177 22.48 0.24 15.35
CA LYS A 177 23.92 0.02 15.12
C LYS A 177 24.27 0.02 13.63
N ARG A 178 23.38 -0.53 12.80
CA ARG A 178 23.52 -0.57 11.33
C ARG A 178 22.90 0.61 10.60
N LYS A 179 22.28 1.55 11.34
CA LYS A 179 21.52 2.70 10.81
C LYS A 179 20.33 2.29 9.93
N ILE A 180 19.77 1.10 10.14
CA ILE A 180 18.56 0.64 9.46
C ILE A 180 17.35 1.27 10.16
N PRO A 181 16.48 2.00 9.44
CA PRO A 181 15.24 2.54 9.98
C PRO A 181 14.35 1.43 10.58
N ILE A 182 13.85 1.68 11.79
CA ILE A 182 12.93 0.78 12.49
C ILE A 182 11.59 1.49 12.68
N LEU A 183 10.57 1.02 11.99
CA LEU A 183 9.22 1.56 12.00
C LEU A 183 8.31 0.63 12.78
N VAL A 184 7.60 1.13 13.78
CA VAL A 184 6.83 0.29 14.69
C VAL A 184 5.34 0.66 14.62
N ASP A 185 4.49 -0.33 14.36
CA ASP A 185 3.06 -0.25 14.71
C ASP A 185 2.88 -0.84 16.12
N PRO A 186 2.60 -0.01 17.13
CA PRO A 186 2.67 -0.43 18.52
C PRO A 186 1.38 -1.10 18.99
N LYS A 187 1.49 -1.88 20.07
CA LYS A 187 0.35 -2.27 20.91
C LYS A 187 0.55 -1.93 22.37
N GLY A 188 -0.59 -1.73 23.05
CA GLY A 188 -0.67 -1.47 24.48
C GLY A 188 -0.50 0.01 24.83
N ASP A 189 -0.28 0.28 26.11
CA ASP A 189 -0.13 1.63 26.68
C ASP A 189 1.30 1.94 27.13
N ASP A 190 2.22 0.97 27.05
CA ASP A 190 3.64 1.12 27.40
C ASP A 190 4.49 1.21 26.13
N PHE A 191 4.58 2.41 25.54
CA PHE A 191 5.44 2.63 24.37
C PHE A 191 6.93 2.76 24.72
N SER A 192 7.30 2.81 26.00
CA SER A 192 8.71 2.85 26.40
C SER A 192 9.49 1.61 25.94
N ARG A 193 8.79 0.50 25.68
CA ARG A 193 9.37 -0.72 25.12
C ARG A 193 9.89 -0.57 23.68
N TYR A 194 9.49 0.48 22.97
CA TYR A 194 9.94 0.79 21.61
C TYR A 194 10.97 1.94 21.60
N THR A 195 11.64 2.18 22.74
CA THR A 195 12.58 3.29 22.90
C THR A 195 13.67 3.27 21.83
N LYS A 196 13.96 4.43 21.23
CA LYS A 196 14.93 4.65 20.13
C LYS A 196 14.59 3.94 18.81
N ALA A 197 13.35 3.50 18.60
CA ALA A 197 12.88 3.22 17.25
C ALA A 197 12.96 4.50 16.39
N THR A 198 13.02 4.35 15.07
CA THR A 198 13.05 5.51 14.16
C THR A 198 11.70 6.23 14.18
N MET A 199 10.63 5.45 14.11
CA MET A 199 9.25 5.93 14.05
C MET A 199 8.32 4.96 14.78
N ILE A 200 7.31 5.51 15.47
CA ILE A 200 6.19 4.72 15.99
C ILE A 200 4.89 5.30 15.44
N LYS A 201 4.00 4.43 14.96
CA LYS A 201 2.73 4.78 14.31
C LYS A 201 1.51 4.28 15.10
N PRO A 202 1.13 4.90 16.23
CA PRO A 202 -0.12 4.55 16.90
C PRO A 202 -1.34 5.08 16.14
N ASN A 203 -2.51 4.47 16.36
CA ASN A 203 -3.77 5.18 16.11
C ASN A 203 -4.05 6.21 17.22
N PHE A 204 -5.01 7.11 17.00
CA PHE A 204 -5.33 8.17 17.97
C PHE A 204 -5.66 7.63 19.37
N LYS A 205 -6.43 6.54 19.47
CA LYS A 205 -6.79 5.93 20.75
C LYS A 205 -5.56 5.38 21.48
N GLU A 206 -4.73 4.62 20.78
CA GLU A 206 -3.48 4.07 21.32
C GLU A 206 -2.50 5.19 21.74
N ALA A 207 -2.44 6.28 20.97
CA ALA A 207 -1.60 7.43 21.30
C ALA A 207 -2.04 8.10 22.62
N VAL A 208 -3.34 8.33 22.80
CA VAL A 208 -3.90 8.92 24.02
C VAL A 208 -3.69 7.99 25.23
N GLU A 209 -4.00 6.70 25.06
CA GLU A 209 -3.81 5.68 26.10
C GLU A 209 -2.35 5.58 26.54
N ALA A 210 -1.41 5.54 25.60
CA ALA A 210 0.02 5.47 25.90
C ALA A 210 0.58 6.78 26.46
N ALA A 211 0.04 7.93 26.05
CA ALA A 211 0.45 9.21 26.59
C ALA A 211 0.02 9.36 28.05
N LYS A 212 -1.04 8.68 28.52
CA LYS A 212 -1.50 8.76 29.93
C LYS A 212 -1.65 10.22 30.38
N LEU A 213 -2.29 11.02 29.53
CA LEU A 213 -2.69 12.39 29.84
C LEU A 213 -4.20 12.42 30.12
N GLY A 214 -4.68 13.50 30.75
CA GLY A 214 -6.12 13.68 30.98
C GLY A 214 -6.90 13.85 29.68
N SER A 215 -8.23 13.76 29.74
CA SER A 215 -9.14 13.90 28.59
C SER A 215 -8.99 15.21 27.83
N ASP A 216 -8.54 16.26 28.52
CA ASP A 216 -8.46 17.62 27.98
C ASP A 216 -7.13 17.87 27.26
N ALA A 217 -6.24 16.87 27.20
CA ALA A 217 -4.95 16.99 26.55
C ALA A 217 -5.12 17.19 25.04
N THR A 218 -4.41 18.19 24.53
CA THR A 218 -4.32 18.45 23.10
C THR A 218 -3.52 17.34 22.41
N LEU A 219 -3.77 17.16 21.11
CA LEU A 219 -3.00 16.20 20.31
C LEU A 219 -1.50 16.53 20.30
N ASP A 220 -1.14 17.82 20.41
CA ASP A 220 0.26 18.27 20.47
C ASP A 220 0.92 17.81 21.78
N GLU A 221 0.23 17.90 22.92
CA GLU A 221 0.74 17.40 24.19
C GLU A 221 0.93 15.88 24.16
N VAL A 222 -0.04 15.15 23.58
CA VAL A 222 0.04 13.69 23.37
C VAL A 222 1.27 13.36 22.52
N GLY A 223 1.36 13.92 21.31
CA GLY A 223 2.46 13.65 20.37
C GLY A 223 3.83 13.97 20.94
N HIS A 224 4.01 15.15 21.53
CA HIS A 224 5.30 15.55 22.12
C HIS A 224 5.68 14.72 23.36
N LYS A 225 4.71 14.30 24.19
CA LYS A 225 4.98 13.40 25.31
C LYS A 225 5.45 12.05 24.81
N LEU A 226 4.81 11.50 23.78
CA LEU A 226 5.21 10.23 23.18
C LEU A 226 6.63 10.31 22.61
N VAL A 227 6.95 11.34 21.80
CA VAL A 227 8.30 11.55 21.27
C VAL A 227 9.35 11.58 22.38
N ARG A 228 9.07 12.30 23.48
CA ARG A 228 10.00 12.38 24.62
C ARG A 228 10.16 11.04 25.35
N MET A 229 9.05 10.34 25.59
CA MET A 229 9.02 9.07 26.31
C MET A 229 9.78 7.98 25.56
N THR A 230 9.62 7.91 24.24
CA THR A 230 10.19 6.86 23.40
C THR A 230 11.55 7.25 22.82
N GLN A 231 11.94 8.52 22.88
CA GLN A 231 13.16 9.04 22.25
C GLN A 231 13.23 8.71 20.74
N THR A 232 12.08 8.59 20.07
CA THR A 232 12.04 8.36 18.61
C THR A 232 12.29 9.65 17.85
N LYS A 233 12.67 9.52 16.57
CA LYS A 233 12.76 10.69 15.68
C LYS A 233 11.37 11.22 15.35
N HIS A 234 10.42 10.29 15.16
CA HIS A 234 9.07 10.59 14.70
C HIS A 234 8.00 9.79 15.47
N ILE A 235 6.85 10.42 15.70
CA ILE A 235 5.59 9.76 16.08
C ILE A 235 4.54 10.12 15.03
N ILE A 236 3.85 9.11 14.51
CA ILE A 236 2.84 9.28 13.46
C ILE A 236 1.49 8.82 14.01
N VAL A 237 0.59 9.76 14.27
CA VAL A 237 -0.75 9.42 14.79
C VAL A 237 -1.73 9.34 13.62
N THR A 238 -2.25 8.13 13.36
CA THR A 238 -3.34 7.96 12.38
C THR A 238 -4.69 8.27 13.04
N ARG A 239 -5.51 9.11 12.40
CA ARG A 239 -6.73 9.68 12.96
C ARG A 239 -7.96 9.41 12.08
N SER A 240 -8.04 8.22 11.48
CA SER A 240 -9.13 7.82 10.60
C SER A 240 -9.38 8.87 9.49
N GLU A 241 -10.61 9.37 9.34
CA GLU A 241 -11.00 10.40 8.36
C GLU A 241 -10.26 11.74 8.52
N ALA A 242 -9.71 12.04 9.71
CA ALA A 242 -8.89 13.23 9.93
C ALA A 242 -7.43 13.07 9.42
N GLY A 243 -7.11 11.95 8.78
CA GLY A 243 -5.83 11.66 8.16
C GLY A 243 -4.71 11.39 9.17
N ILE A 244 -3.51 11.91 8.91
CA ILE A 244 -2.30 11.58 9.67
C ILE A 244 -1.69 12.84 10.29
N SER A 245 -1.20 12.75 11.53
CA SER A 245 -0.34 13.77 12.15
C SER A 245 1.06 13.24 12.41
N LEU A 246 2.07 13.96 11.94
CA LEU A 246 3.47 13.71 12.24
C LEU A 246 3.94 14.64 13.36
N PHE A 247 4.60 14.08 14.36
CA PHE A 247 5.34 14.79 15.40
C PHE A 247 6.82 14.44 15.31
N ASP A 248 7.69 15.45 15.40
CA ASP A 248 9.14 15.25 15.41
C ASP A 248 9.79 15.60 16.76
N ASN A 249 11.08 15.29 16.87
CA ASN A 249 11.90 15.61 18.04
C ASN A 249 12.21 17.12 18.21
N LYS A 250 11.81 17.97 17.26
CA LYS A 250 11.91 19.44 17.33
C LYS A 250 10.60 20.09 17.77
N LYS A 251 9.64 19.29 18.24
CA LYS A 251 8.29 19.72 18.65
C LYS A 251 7.48 20.36 17.51
N GLN A 252 7.71 19.92 16.29
CA GLN A 252 6.92 20.33 15.14
C GLN A 252 5.83 19.29 14.88
N ARG A 253 4.66 19.79 14.47
CA ARG A 253 3.54 19.00 13.99
C ARG A 253 3.29 19.29 12.51
N PHE A 254 3.05 18.25 11.74
CA PHE A 254 2.57 18.34 10.36
C PHE A 254 1.32 17.49 10.22
N ASP A 255 0.26 18.07 9.67
CA ASP A 255 -1.00 17.38 9.42
C ASP A 255 -1.17 17.08 7.93
N PHE A 256 -1.58 15.85 7.65
CA PHE A 256 -1.88 15.35 6.32
C PHE A 256 -3.36 14.97 6.29
N PRO A 257 -4.26 15.89 5.94
CA PRO A 257 -5.67 15.56 5.77
C PRO A 257 -5.84 14.65 4.55
N VAL A 258 -6.86 13.81 4.56
CA VAL A 258 -7.20 12.97 3.42
C VAL A 258 -8.62 13.26 2.97
N LYS A 259 -8.84 13.34 1.65
CA LYS A 259 -10.18 13.37 1.08
C LYS A 259 -10.62 11.93 0.85
N VAL A 260 -11.50 11.44 1.72
CA VAL A 260 -12.12 10.12 1.54
C VAL A 260 -13.44 10.31 0.80
N ARG A 261 -13.76 9.41 -0.14
CA ARG A 261 -15.08 9.40 -0.79
C ARG A 261 -16.16 8.88 0.18
N GLU A 262 -15.99 7.64 0.61
CA GLU A 262 -16.87 6.94 1.56
C GLU A 262 -16.05 5.91 2.35
N VAL A 263 -16.27 5.83 3.67
CA VAL A 263 -15.58 4.84 4.52
C VAL A 263 -16.41 3.57 4.57
N ILE A 264 -15.90 2.47 4.01
CA ILE A 264 -16.55 1.16 4.01
C ILE A 264 -16.05 0.31 5.18
N ASP A 265 -14.73 0.16 5.34
CA ASP A 265 -14.13 -0.67 6.39
C ASP A 265 -12.74 -0.14 6.77
N VAL A 266 -12.47 0.10 8.04
CA VAL A 266 -11.16 0.61 8.51
C VAL A 266 -10.12 -0.50 8.75
N THR A 267 -10.49 -1.76 8.54
CA THR A 267 -9.65 -2.92 8.81
C THR A 267 -8.38 -2.91 7.95
N GLY A 268 -7.20 -2.94 8.60
CA GLY A 268 -5.92 -3.05 7.91
C GLY A 268 -5.34 -1.75 7.35
N ALA A 269 -6.06 -0.62 7.43
CA ALA A 269 -5.55 0.67 6.95
C ALA A 269 -4.25 1.12 7.67
N GLY A 270 -4.12 0.79 8.95
CA GLY A 270 -2.90 1.03 9.72
C GLY A 270 -1.69 0.27 9.15
N ASP A 271 -1.89 -0.99 8.76
CA ASP A 271 -0.84 -1.82 8.16
C ASP A 271 -0.42 -1.27 6.79
N THR A 272 -1.37 -0.76 6.00
CA THR A 272 -1.09 -0.07 4.72
C THR A 272 -0.24 1.18 4.95
N VAL A 273 -0.54 1.99 5.97
CA VAL A 273 0.28 3.16 6.31
C VAL A 273 1.70 2.73 6.70
N LEU A 274 1.86 1.69 7.50
CA LEU A 274 3.18 1.16 7.87
C LEU A 274 3.95 0.69 6.63
N ALA A 275 3.31 -0.07 5.75
CA ALA A 275 3.92 -0.61 4.54
C ALA A 275 4.39 0.49 3.57
N VAL A 276 3.53 1.47 3.25
CA VAL A 276 3.90 2.57 2.34
C VAL A 276 4.97 3.46 2.96
N THR A 277 4.89 3.72 4.26
CA THR A 277 5.94 4.48 4.96
C THR A 277 7.28 3.74 4.93
N ALA A 278 7.28 2.41 5.08
CA ALA A 278 8.49 1.60 4.97
C ALA A 278 9.10 1.68 3.56
N MET A 279 8.28 1.59 2.51
CA MET A 279 8.74 1.78 1.13
C MET A 279 9.32 3.19 0.91
N ALA A 280 8.69 4.22 1.46
CA ALA A 280 9.19 5.59 1.36
C ALA A 280 10.55 5.77 2.07
N TYR A 281 10.75 5.16 3.25
CA TYR A 281 12.05 5.16 3.93
C TYR A 281 13.12 4.42 3.12
N ALA A 282 12.80 3.26 2.53
CA ALA A 282 13.75 2.52 1.70
C ALA A 282 14.12 3.26 0.40
N ALA A 283 13.22 4.12 -0.08
CA ALA A 283 13.45 5.01 -1.21
C ALA A 283 14.16 6.32 -0.83
N ASP A 284 14.55 6.52 0.44
CA ASP A 284 15.13 7.76 0.96
C ASP A 284 14.26 9.02 0.70
N LEU A 285 12.94 8.85 0.62
CA LEU A 285 12.00 9.96 0.41
C LEU A 285 11.93 10.89 1.63
N ASP A 286 11.58 12.16 1.39
CA ASP A 286 11.18 13.04 2.48
C ASP A 286 9.98 12.43 3.20
N LEU A 287 10.06 12.34 4.53
CA LEU A 287 9.05 11.67 5.33
C LEU A 287 7.65 12.26 5.15
N LYS A 288 7.54 13.57 4.89
CA LYS A 288 6.24 14.22 4.69
C LYS A 288 5.61 13.79 3.37
N GLU A 289 6.43 13.62 2.33
CA GLU A 289 6.00 13.09 1.04
C GLU A 289 5.60 11.61 1.15
N GLY A 290 6.42 10.80 1.82
CA GLY A 290 6.11 9.40 2.11
C GLY A 290 4.81 9.23 2.91
N LEU A 291 4.57 10.11 3.89
CA LEU A 291 3.33 10.12 4.65
C LEU A 291 2.12 10.56 3.84
N HIS A 292 2.29 11.48 2.92
CA HIS A 292 1.22 11.87 2.00
C HIS A 292 0.84 10.68 1.11
N LEU A 293 1.81 9.94 0.56
CA LEU A 293 1.55 8.69 -0.18
C LEU A 293 0.86 7.64 0.71
N ALA A 294 1.32 7.45 1.94
CA ALA A 294 0.72 6.52 2.89
C ALA A 294 -0.74 6.89 3.22
N ASN A 295 -1.03 8.18 3.31
CA ASN A 295 -2.39 8.69 3.56
C ASN A 295 -3.31 8.43 2.35
N VAL A 296 -2.81 8.62 1.13
CA VAL A 296 -3.53 8.27 -0.12
C VAL A 296 -3.83 6.77 -0.15
N ALA A 297 -2.83 5.93 0.11
CA ALA A 297 -3.01 4.48 0.15
C ALA A 297 -4.01 4.05 1.23
N ALA A 298 -3.94 4.65 2.42
CA ALA A 298 -4.90 4.39 3.49
C ALA A 298 -6.33 4.77 3.09
N SER A 299 -6.55 5.87 2.36
CA SER A 299 -7.90 6.20 1.86
C SER A 299 -8.44 5.15 0.89
N ILE A 300 -7.58 4.56 0.05
CA ILE A 300 -8.00 3.49 -0.85
C ILE A 300 -8.36 2.24 -0.04
N ALA A 301 -7.56 1.90 0.98
CA ALA A 301 -7.82 0.75 1.83
C ALA A 301 -9.18 0.84 2.53
N ILE A 302 -9.53 2.02 3.07
CA ILE A 302 -10.78 2.19 3.81
C ILE A 302 -12.05 2.29 2.94
N GLU A 303 -11.87 2.52 1.65
CA GLU A 303 -12.95 2.56 0.65
C GLU A 303 -13.33 1.15 0.13
N ARG A 304 -12.75 0.08 0.70
CA ARG A 304 -12.98 -1.31 0.28
C ARG A 304 -13.31 -2.18 1.49
N LEU A 305 -14.05 -3.27 1.27
CA LEU A 305 -14.45 -4.18 2.34
C LEU A 305 -13.33 -5.16 2.70
N GLY A 306 -13.03 -5.31 3.99
CA GLY A 306 -12.08 -6.28 4.50
C GLY A 306 -10.63 -5.81 4.51
N CYS A 307 -9.72 -6.74 4.77
CA CYS A 307 -8.28 -6.46 4.85
C CYS A 307 -7.70 -6.40 3.42
N VAL A 308 -7.62 -5.20 2.84
CA VAL A 308 -7.24 -5.02 1.43
C VAL A 308 -5.77 -4.67 1.29
N ARG A 309 -5.12 -5.31 0.31
CA ARG A 309 -3.78 -4.92 -0.17
C ARG A 309 -3.90 -3.75 -1.14
N VAL A 310 -3.14 -2.69 -0.89
CA VAL A 310 -3.05 -1.54 -1.80
C VAL A 310 -1.77 -1.66 -2.62
N SER A 311 -1.92 -1.72 -3.94
CA SER A 311 -0.81 -1.87 -4.89
C SER A 311 -0.29 -0.53 -5.40
N LEU A 312 0.86 -0.54 -6.08
CA LEU A 312 1.34 0.63 -6.82
C LEU A 312 0.32 1.11 -7.86
N SER A 313 -0.36 0.20 -8.56
CA SER A 313 -1.40 0.54 -9.52
C SER A 313 -2.56 1.30 -8.88
N ASP A 314 -3.01 0.87 -7.70
CA ASP A 314 -4.10 1.55 -6.96
C ASP A 314 -3.71 2.98 -6.58
N ILE A 315 -2.49 3.17 -6.05
CA ILE A 315 -1.98 4.49 -5.66
C ILE A 315 -1.83 5.37 -6.91
N ALA A 316 -1.26 4.82 -7.99
CA ALA A 316 -1.06 5.55 -9.23
C ALA A 316 -2.38 6.05 -9.82
N GLU A 317 -3.41 5.21 -9.89
CA GLU A 317 -4.74 5.61 -10.34
C GLU A 317 -5.30 6.78 -9.51
N ARG A 318 -5.23 6.68 -8.17
CA ARG A 318 -5.71 7.75 -7.29
C ARG A 318 -4.92 9.05 -7.45
N LEU A 319 -3.61 8.97 -7.66
CA LEU A 319 -2.77 10.14 -7.88
C LEU A 319 -3.11 10.81 -9.22
N LEU A 320 -3.28 10.03 -10.29
CA LEU A 320 -3.67 10.54 -11.60
C LEU A 320 -5.08 11.14 -11.59
N GLU A 321 -6.02 10.59 -10.81
CA GLU A 321 -7.35 11.20 -10.64
C GLU A 321 -7.31 12.57 -9.95
N THR A 322 -6.31 12.82 -9.10
CA THR A 322 -6.24 14.02 -8.25
C THR A 322 -5.32 15.11 -8.78
N ASP A 323 -4.27 14.76 -9.52
CA ASP A 323 -3.27 15.73 -10.01
C ASP A 323 -3.65 16.38 -11.35
N VAL A 324 -4.61 15.83 -12.08
CA VAL A 324 -4.73 16.12 -13.51
C VAL A 324 -5.56 17.37 -13.82
N VAL A 325 -4.94 18.26 -14.58
CA VAL A 325 -5.63 19.27 -15.39
C VAL A 325 -5.95 18.62 -16.75
N ASN A 326 -7.21 18.27 -17.00
CA ASN A 326 -7.72 17.89 -18.32
C ASN A 326 -6.98 16.74 -19.05
N LYS A 327 -6.76 15.58 -18.42
CA LYS A 327 -6.15 14.38 -19.07
C LYS A 327 -4.74 14.58 -19.67
N VAL A 328 -4.04 15.66 -19.34
CA VAL A 328 -2.69 15.96 -19.86
C VAL A 328 -1.63 15.49 -18.88
N PHE A 329 -0.62 14.79 -19.39
CA PHE A 329 0.45 14.16 -18.65
C PHE A 329 1.80 14.49 -19.28
N ASP A 330 2.80 14.71 -18.44
CA ASP A 330 4.19 14.97 -18.83
C ASP A 330 5.12 13.85 -18.34
N GLU A 331 6.43 14.06 -18.49
CA GLU A 331 7.47 13.12 -18.04
C GLU A 331 7.34 12.70 -16.57
N HIS A 332 6.87 13.58 -15.70
CA HIS A 332 6.74 13.30 -14.27
C HIS A 332 5.66 12.25 -14.00
N HIS A 333 4.65 12.16 -14.86
CA HIS A 333 3.51 11.25 -14.72
C HIS A 333 3.78 9.85 -15.26
N LEU A 334 4.85 9.66 -16.03
CA LEU A 334 5.09 8.44 -16.79
C LEU A 334 5.12 7.19 -15.91
N PHE A 335 5.78 7.25 -14.75
CA PHE A 335 5.79 6.14 -13.81
C PHE A 335 4.39 5.80 -13.28
N ALA A 336 3.59 6.81 -12.94
CA ALA A 336 2.22 6.59 -12.47
C ALA A 336 1.34 6.02 -13.61
N LEU A 337 1.48 6.50 -14.84
CA LEU A 337 0.78 5.94 -15.99
C LEU A 337 1.16 4.48 -16.22
N GLU A 338 2.45 4.13 -16.18
CA GLU A 338 2.92 2.74 -16.29
C GLU A 338 2.26 1.84 -15.24
N GLN A 339 2.25 2.27 -13.98
CA GLN A 339 1.63 1.47 -12.91
C GLN A 339 0.11 1.37 -13.05
N ALA A 340 -0.58 2.46 -13.42
CA ALA A 340 -2.03 2.51 -13.56
C ALA A 340 -2.56 1.77 -14.81
N LEU A 341 -1.72 1.64 -15.84
CA LEU A 341 -2.06 0.98 -17.11
C LEU A 341 -1.56 -0.45 -17.19
N LYS A 342 -0.85 -0.94 -16.16
CA LYS A 342 -0.39 -2.31 -16.08
C LYS A 342 -1.55 -3.30 -16.27
N ASN A 343 -1.42 -4.21 -17.23
CA ASN A 343 -2.43 -5.20 -17.63
C ASN A 343 -3.74 -4.61 -18.21
N LYS A 344 -3.78 -3.32 -18.56
CA LYS A 344 -4.90 -2.72 -19.29
C LYS A 344 -4.60 -2.72 -20.78
N LYS A 345 -5.64 -2.91 -21.60
CA LYS A 345 -5.52 -2.71 -23.04
C LYS A 345 -5.44 -1.23 -23.34
N LEU A 346 -4.38 -0.83 -24.04
CA LEU A 346 -4.13 0.55 -24.41
C LEU A 346 -3.86 0.63 -25.90
N THR A 347 -4.50 1.59 -26.55
CA THR A 347 -4.19 2.01 -27.91
C THR A 347 -3.49 3.36 -27.82
N ILE A 348 -2.32 3.49 -28.46
CA ILE A 348 -1.60 4.76 -28.55
C ILE A 348 -1.75 5.33 -29.96
N LEU A 349 -2.06 6.61 -30.06
CA LEU A 349 -2.05 7.38 -31.30
C LEU A 349 -1.00 8.49 -31.21
N GLY A 350 0.08 8.38 -31.99
CA GLY A 350 1.07 9.44 -32.16
C GLY A 350 0.55 10.54 -33.09
N LEU A 351 0.53 11.79 -32.62
CA LEU A 351 0.08 12.97 -33.35
C LEU A 351 1.11 14.10 -33.26
N SER A 352 1.12 14.99 -34.26
CA SER A 352 1.77 16.30 -34.16
C SER A 352 0.70 17.38 -34.09
N SER A 353 0.89 18.41 -33.28
CA SER A 353 0.03 19.59 -33.20
C SER A 353 0.07 20.45 -34.48
N LYS A 354 0.93 20.11 -35.45
CA LYS A 354 0.84 20.65 -36.82
C LYS A 354 -0.37 20.12 -37.57
N GLU A 355 -0.96 19.02 -37.09
CA GLU A 355 -2.23 18.52 -37.58
C GLU A 355 -3.36 19.30 -36.90
N ASP A 356 -4.19 19.99 -37.67
CA ASP A 356 -5.41 20.59 -37.12
C ASP A 356 -6.40 19.51 -36.72
N LEU A 357 -7.20 19.75 -35.66
CA LEU A 357 -8.29 18.86 -35.24
C LEU A 357 -9.46 18.92 -36.23
N SER A 358 -9.24 18.39 -37.42
CA SER A 358 -10.23 18.31 -38.49
C SER A 358 -11.28 17.23 -38.20
N ALA A 359 -12.43 17.33 -38.85
CA ALA A 359 -13.47 16.29 -38.77
C ALA A 359 -12.94 14.89 -39.17
N ALA A 360 -11.94 14.83 -40.05
CA ALA A 360 -11.30 13.57 -40.44
C ALA A 360 -10.48 12.97 -39.30
N LEU A 361 -9.63 13.77 -38.62
CA LEU A 361 -8.85 13.31 -37.47
C LEU A 361 -9.77 12.90 -36.32
N PHE A 362 -10.81 13.69 -36.05
CA PHE A 362 -11.81 13.35 -35.04
C PHE A 362 -12.50 12.01 -35.33
N ALA A 363 -12.92 11.76 -36.57
CA ALA A 363 -13.51 10.48 -36.96
C ALA A 363 -12.54 9.29 -36.76
N LYS A 364 -11.23 9.49 -36.95
CA LYS A 364 -10.20 8.46 -36.69
C LYS A 364 -10.04 8.19 -35.20
N ILE A 365 -9.98 9.24 -34.38
CA ILE A 365 -9.95 9.13 -32.90
C ILE A 365 -11.17 8.33 -32.42
N GLN A 366 -12.37 8.66 -32.91
CA GLN A 366 -13.59 7.90 -32.58
C GLN A 366 -13.52 6.45 -33.05
N THR A 367 -13.00 6.19 -34.26
CA THR A 367 -12.86 4.82 -34.78
C THR A 367 -11.97 3.98 -33.88
N LEU A 368 -10.82 4.53 -33.44
CA LEU A 368 -9.91 3.85 -32.53
C LEU A 368 -10.52 3.60 -31.15
N ALA A 369 -11.20 4.59 -30.59
CA ALA A 369 -11.86 4.47 -29.30
C ALA A 369 -13.01 3.44 -29.32
N LEU A 370 -13.74 3.32 -30.44
CA LEU A 370 -14.83 2.36 -30.61
C LEU A 370 -14.35 0.94 -30.97
N ALA A 371 -13.12 0.79 -31.46
CA ALA A 371 -12.56 -0.51 -31.85
C ALA A 371 -12.35 -1.44 -30.65
N ASP A 372 -12.14 -0.88 -29.45
CA ASP A 372 -12.06 -1.64 -28.20
C ASP A 372 -12.80 -0.90 -27.09
N SER A 373 -14.04 -1.30 -26.82
CA SER A 373 -14.90 -0.67 -25.81
C SER A 373 -14.36 -0.77 -24.38
N GLU A 374 -13.45 -1.71 -24.12
CA GLU A 374 -12.77 -1.86 -22.82
C GLU A 374 -11.35 -1.26 -22.84
N GLY A 375 -10.85 -0.90 -24.04
CA GLY A 375 -9.54 -0.30 -24.24
C GLY A 375 -9.51 1.18 -23.90
N LYS A 376 -8.34 1.66 -23.52
CA LYS A 376 -8.07 3.08 -23.29
C LYS A 376 -7.36 3.69 -24.49
N LEU A 377 -7.70 4.93 -24.84
CA LEU A 377 -7.02 5.68 -25.90
C LEU A 377 -6.07 6.71 -25.30
N MET A 378 -4.79 6.57 -25.62
CA MET A 378 -3.75 7.55 -25.29
C MET A 378 -3.30 8.26 -26.56
N ILE A 379 -3.30 9.59 -26.52
CA ILE A 379 -2.66 10.41 -27.54
C ILE A 379 -1.25 10.75 -27.07
N TYR A 380 -0.27 10.48 -27.92
CA TYR A 380 1.11 10.92 -27.72
C TYR A 380 1.41 12.09 -28.66
N LEU A 381 1.70 13.26 -28.10
CA LEU A 381 2.10 14.41 -28.90
C LEU A 381 3.61 14.33 -29.17
N THR A 382 3.97 14.35 -30.45
CA THR A 382 5.35 14.19 -30.94
C THR A 382 6.14 15.50 -31.00
N ASP A 383 5.46 16.63 -30.76
CA ASP A 383 6.06 17.97 -30.74
C ASP A 383 6.78 18.25 -29.41
N GLU A 384 7.93 18.90 -29.47
CA GLU A 384 8.65 19.39 -28.28
C GLU A 384 7.83 20.43 -27.50
N LYS A 385 7.03 21.21 -28.22
CA LYS A 385 6.14 22.25 -27.66
C LYS A 385 4.83 22.22 -28.45
N PRO A 386 3.88 21.36 -28.07
CA PRO A 386 2.61 21.28 -28.76
C PRO A 386 1.79 22.56 -28.56
N ASP A 387 0.97 22.89 -29.56
CA ASP A 387 0.06 24.04 -29.48
C ASP A 387 -0.97 23.86 -28.35
N GLU A 388 -1.07 24.85 -27.46
CA GLU A 388 -1.93 24.77 -26.27
C GLU A 388 -3.42 24.66 -26.61
N HIS A 389 -3.89 25.28 -27.71
CA HIS A 389 -5.28 25.18 -28.13
C HIS A 389 -5.58 23.78 -28.64
N PHE A 390 -4.67 23.18 -29.40
CA PHE A 390 -4.79 21.80 -29.85
C PHE A 390 -4.86 20.81 -28.68
N VAL A 391 -3.97 20.96 -27.69
CA VAL A 391 -4.02 20.14 -26.46
C VAL A 391 -5.34 20.32 -25.73
N ALA A 392 -5.83 21.56 -25.57
CA ALA A 392 -7.10 21.84 -24.93
C ALA A 392 -8.28 21.19 -25.67
N LEU A 393 -8.30 21.24 -27.00
CA LEU A 393 -9.34 20.58 -27.79
C LEU A 393 -9.32 19.07 -27.60
N LEU A 394 -8.14 18.43 -27.71
CA LEU A 394 -8.00 16.99 -27.48
C LEU A 394 -8.44 16.59 -26.07
N SER A 395 -8.09 17.41 -25.07
CA SER A 395 -8.46 17.12 -23.68
C SER A 395 -9.96 17.16 -23.42
N SER A 396 -10.69 17.93 -24.22
CA SER A 396 -12.15 18.03 -24.14
C SER A 396 -12.87 16.82 -24.76
N LEU A 397 -12.18 16.02 -25.56
CA LEU A 397 -12.77 14.85 -26.20
C LEU A 397 -13.05 13.77 -25.18
N HIS A 398 -14.24 13.19 -25.24
CA HIS A 398 -14.64 12.10 -24.35
C HIS A 398 -13.84 10.83 -24.67
N GLU A 399 -13.56 10.60 -25.95
CA GLU A 399 -12.90 9.42 -26.52
C GLU A 399 -11.42 9.31 -26.17
N VAL A 400 -10.78 10.42 -25.76
CA VAL A 400 -9.37 10.46 -25.36
C VAL A 400 -9.29 10.26 -23.85
N ASP A 401 -8.60 9.25 -23.37
CA ASP A 401 -8.43 9.02 -21.94
C ASP A 401 -7.17 9.72 -21.40
N TYR A 402 -6.09 9.71 -22.18
CA TYR A 402 -4.78 10.23 -21.79
C TYR A 402 -4.14 11.03 -22.92
N ILE A 403 -3.51 12.15 -22.60
CA ILE A 403 -2.66 12.92 -23.51
C ILE A 403 -1.28 13.01 -22.89
N VAL A 404 -0.29 12.41 -23.52
CA VAL A 404 1.10 12.43 -23.07
C VAL A 404 1.88 13.42 -23.93
N LEU A 405 2.42 14.45 -23.28
CA LEU A 405 3.32 15.40 -23.92
C LEU A 405 4.68 14.74 -24.15
N LYS A 406 5.34 15.13 -25.24
CA LYS A 406 6.66 14.58 -25.57
C LYS A 406 7.63 14.80 -24.43
N SER A 407 8.27 13.70 -24.02
CA SER A 407 9.38 13.69 -23.08
C SER A 407 10.56 12.89 -23.61
N ASP A 408 10.26 11.87 -24.41
CA ASP A 408 11.21 10.93 -25.00
C ASP A 408 10.76 10.59 -26.45
N SER A 409 11.19 9.47 -27.01
CA SER A 409 10.58 8.92 -28.24
C SER A 409 9.30 8.14 -27.94
N LEU A 410 8.40 8.04 -28.93
CA LEU A 410 7.23 7.16 -28.85
C LEU A 410 7.65 5.69 -28.59
N SER A 411 8.81 5.27 -29.10
CA SER A 411 9.38 3.95 -28.82
C SER A 411 9.65 3.72 -27.33
N SER A 412 10.30 4.68 -26.66
CA SER A 412 10.60 4.60 -25.21
C SER A 412 9.32 4.50 -24.39
N LEU A 413 8.26 5.23 -24.78
CA LEU A 413 6.96 5.13 -24.16
C LEU A 413 6.33 3.73 -24.34
N CYS A 414 6.38 3.18 -25.56
CA CYS A 414 5.85 1.87 -25.87
C CYS A 414 6.57 0.74 -25.12
N GLU A 415 7.89 0.85 -24.96
CA GLU A 415 8.70 -0.10 -24.17
C GLU A 415 8.35 -0.09 -22.67
N LYS A 416 7.86 1.03 -22.13
CA LYS A 416 7.44 1.13 -20.73
C LYS A 416 6.02 0.62 -20.55
N ILE A 417 5.08 1.12 -21.35
CA ILE A 417 3.64 0.90 -21.14
C ILE A 417 3.11 -0.37 -21.83
N HIS A 418 3.83 -0.90 -22.83
CA HIS A 418 3.46 -2.11 -23.57
C HIS A 418 2.01 -2.04 -24.12
N PRO A 419 1.71 -1.07 -25.00
CA PRO A 419 0.36 -0.91 -25.56
C PRO A 419 -0.06 -2.12 -26.41
N ALA A 420 -1.37 -2.35 -26.49
CA ALA A 420 -1.95 -3.40 -27.32
C ALA A 420 -1.86 -3.07 -28.82
N SER A 421 -1.93 -1.79 -29.17
CA SER A 421 -1.75 -1.31 -30.55
C SER A 421 -1.21 0.12 -30.56
N VAL A 422 -0.45 0.45 -31.60
CA VAL A 422 0.14 1.78 -31.78
C VAL A 422 -0.16 2.24 -33.20
N PHE A 423 -0.61 3.47 -33.32
CA PHE A 423 -0.91 4.11 -34.58
C PHE A 423 -0.20 5.45 -34.68
N SER A 424 0.10 5.87 -35.89
CA SER A 424 0.54 7.23 -36.20
C SER A 424 -0.28 7.81 -37.35
N MET A 425 -0.28 9.14 -37.45
CA MET A 425 -0.85 9.84 -38.59
C MET A 425 0.24 10.17 -39.62
N ASP A 426 -0.05 9.89 -40.89
CA ASP A 426 0.68 10.41 -42.05
C ASP A 426 -0.31 11.21 -42.92
N GLY A 427 -0.35 12.52 -42.67
CA GLY A 427 -1.32 13.42 -43.28
C GLY A 427 -2.76 13.11 -42.85
N LYS A 428 -3.51 12.38 -43.69
CA LYS A 428 -4.91 11.96 -43.40
C LYS A 428 -5.06 10.47 -43.17
N ASN A 429 -3.97 9.71 -43.30
CA ASN A 429 -3.98 8.27 -43.20
C ASN A 429 -3.57 7.83 -41.81
N LEU A 430 -4.29 6.84 -41.29
CA LEU A 430 -3.95 6.17 -40.05
C LEU A 430 -3.08 4.95 -40.37
N LEU A 431 -1.86 4.93 -39.85
CA LEU A 431 -0.90 3.85 -40.06
C LEU A 431 -0.74 3.03 -38.78
N SER A 432 -0.85 1.71 -38.88
CA SER A 432 -0.49 0.81 -37.77
C SER A 432 1.03 0.74 -37.68
N VAL A 433 1.57 0.89 -36.47
CA VAL A 433 3.00 0.80 -36.20
C VAL A 433 3.26 -0.58 -35.61
N ASP A 434 3.40 -1.57 -36.48
CA ASP A 434 3.45 -2.99 -36.08
C ASP A 434 4.84 -3.45 -35.59
N HIS A 435 5.89 -2.60 -35.71
CA HIS A 435 7.27 -2.96 -35.36
C HIS A 435 8.05 -1.87 -34.62
N HIS A 436 8.87 -2.28 -33.63
CA HIS A 436 9.83 -1.42 -32.91
C HIS A 436 10.78 -0.63 -33.83
N HIS A 437 11.01 -1.11 -35.06
CA HIS A 437 11.91 -0.45 -36.02
C HIS A 437 11.32 0.81 -36.68
N ASP A 438 9.99 0.92 -36.73
CA ASP A 438 9.27 2.05 -37.35
C ASP A 438 9.10 3.22 -36.38
N LEU A 439 9.28 2.98 -35.07
CA LEU A 439 9.16 3.98 -34.00
C LEU A 439 10.37 4.92 -33.86
N VAL A 440 11.46 4.67 -34.59
CA VAL A 440 12.70 5.46 -34.56
C VAL A 440 12.64 6.69 -35.49
N ASN A 441 11.71 6.70 -36.44
CA ASN A 441 11.61 7.73 -37.49
C ASN A 441 10.33 8.59 -37.41
N VAL A 442 9.52 8.45 -36.36
CA VAL A 442 8.26 9.21 -36.13
C VAL A 442 8.46 10.32 -35.12
#